data_AF-E4UBI5-F1
#
_entry.id   AF-E4UBI5-F1
#
_cell.length_a   1.000
_cell.length_b   1.000
_cell.length_c   1.000
_cell.angle_alpha   90.00
_cell.angle_beta   90.00
_cell.angle_gamma   90.00
#
_symmetry.space_group_name_H-M   'P 1'
#
loop_
_entity.id
_entity.type
_entity.pdbx_description
1 polymer ?
#
loop_
_entity_poly.entity_id
_entity_poly.type
_entity_poly.pdbx_seq_one_letter_code
_entity_poly.pdbx_strand_id
1 'polypeptide(L)' 'MAKKFELTDETQEHNGVTLHRIKALRDINNVGFNVKKGDLGGWVRSEFNLSHDGDCWIGENATQSANLL' A
#
# COMPACT_ATOMS: atom_id res chain seq x y z
N MET A 1 -11.42 12.72 -2.73
CA MET A 1 -10.15 12.65 -3.48
C MET A 1 -10.12 11.41 -4.35
N ALA A 2 -9.33 11.38 -5.42
CA ALA A 2 -9.18 10.18 -6.26
C ALA A 2 -8.36 9.10 -5.52
N LYS A 3 -8.73 7.82 -5.68
CA LYS A 3 -7.98 6.69 -5.11
C LYS A 3 -6.52 6.74 -5.54
N LYS A 4 -5.61 6.49 -4.60
CA LYS A 4 -4.16 6.51 -4.86
C LYS A 4 -3.56 5.14 -5.15
N PHE A 5 -4.21 4.06 -4.70
CA PHE A 5 -3.79 2.68 -4.94
C PHE A 5 -4.99 1.76 -5.12
N GLU A 6 -4.73 0.58 -5.70
CA GLU A 6 -5.60 -0.58 -5.75
C GLU A 6 -4.91 -1.78 -5.08
N LEU A 7 -5.70 -2.75 -4.60
CA LEU A 7 -5.18 -4.06 -4.20
C LEU A 7 -4.99 -4.92 -5.46
N THR A 8 -3.90 -5.65 -5.54
CA THR A 8 -3.69 -6.64 -6.61
C THR A 8 -4.19 -8.02 -6.20
N ASP A 9 -4.23 -8.94 -7.17
CA ASP A 9 -4.46 -10.37 -6.93
C ASP A 9 -3.21 -11.08 -6.35
N GLU A 10 -2.08 -10.38 -6.22
CA GLU A 10 -0.89 -10.92 -5.56
C GLU A 10 -1.12 -10.92 -4.04
N THR A 11 -1.13 -12.12 -3.45
CA THR A 11 -1.39 -12.31 -2.03
C THR A 11 -0.26 -13.05 -1.34
N GLN A 12 -0.05 -12.74 -0.05
CA GLN A 12 0.78 -13.55 0.84
C GLN A 12 0.09 -13.76 2.20
N GLU A 13 0.42 -14.85 2.88
CA GLU A 13 -0.02 -15.09 4.25
C GLU A 13 1.05 -14.60 5.24
N HIS A 14 0.63 -13.82 6.24
CA HIS A 14 1.47 -13.42 7.36
C HIS A 14 0.68 -13.58 8.66
N ASN A 15 1.12 -14.47 9.56
CA ASN A 15 0.46 -14.77 10.83
C ASN A 15 -1.03 -15.17 10.67
N GLY A 16 -1.37 -16.00 9.69
CA GLY A 16 -2.75 -16.43 9.43
C GLY A 16 -3.65 -15.35 8.81
N VAL A 17 -3.07 -14.24 8.35
CA VAL A 17 -3.78 -13.15 7.68
C VAL A 17 -3.33 -13.06 6.23
N THR A 18 -4.29 -13.07 5.31
CA THR A 18 -4.04 -12.76 3.90
C THR A 18 -3.80 -11.27 3.72
N LEU A 19 -2.69 -10.93 3.10
CA LEU A 19 -2.35 -9.58 2.68
C LEU A 19 -2.34 -9.50 1.16
N HIS A 20 -2.74 -8.35 0.62
CA HIS A 20 -2.71 -8.01 -0.78
C HIS A 20 -1.61 -6.99 -1.03
N ARG A 21 -0.90 -7.13 -2.15
CA ARG A 21 0.06 -6.11 -2.58
C ARG A 21 -0.69 -4.89 -3.12
N ILE A 22 -0.20 -3.69 -2.83
CA ILE A 22 -0.79 -2.46 -3.36
C ILE A 22 -0.12 -2.07 -4.68
N LYS A 23 -0.88 -1.44 -5.58
CA LYS A 23 -0.40 -0.86 -6.83
C LYS A 23 -0.85 0.59 -6.97
N ALA A 24 0.05 1.49 -7.36
CA ALA A 24 -0.25 2.91 -7.48
C ALA A 24 -1.18 3.20 -8.66
N LEU A 25 -2.25 3.97 -8.42
CA LEU A 25 -3.20 4.40 -9.45
C LEU A 25 -2.84 5.76 -10.07
N ARG A 26 -1.94 6.51 -9.43
CA ARG A 26 -1.42 7.81 -9.85
C ARG A 26 0.00 8.00 -9.34
N ASP A 27 0.68 9.01 -9.87
CA ASP A 27 1.95 9.45 -9.29
C ASP A 27 1.72 9.99 -7.86
N ILE A 28 2.61 9.58 -6.95
CA ILE A 28 2.66 10.04 -5.56
C ILE A 28 4.09 10.55 -5.33
N ASN A 29 4.23 11.87 -5.22
CA ASN A 29 5.52 12.52 -5.04
C ASN A 29 5.52 13.20 -3.67
N ASN A 30 6.52 12.89 -2.84
CA ASN A 30 6.73 13.58 -1.58
C ASN A 30 8.24 13.74 -1.34
N VAL A 31 8.62 14.56 -0.36
CA VAL A 31 10.01 14.76 0.01
C VAL A 31 10.59 13.42 0.49
N GLY A 32 11.57 12.89 -0.26
CA GLY A 32 12.24 11.64 0.06
C GLY A 32 11.74 10.40 -0.68
N PHE A 33 10.64 10.48 -1.44
CA PHE A 33 10.22 9.37 -2.31
C PHE A 33 9.35 9.82 -3.50
N ASN A 34 9.42 9.04 -4.58
CA ASN A 34 8.64 9.25 -5.79
C ASN A 34 8.12 7.88 -6.24
N VAL A 35 6.80 7.76 -6.38
CA VAL A 35 6.10 6.56 -6.81
C VAL A 35 5.37 6.90 -8.09
N LYS A 36 5.55 6.09 -9.13
CA LYS A 36 4.89 6.23 -10.41
C LYS A 36 3.61 5.43 -10.47
N LYS A 37 2.66 5.90 -11.26
CA LYS A 37 1.47 5.11 -11.58
C LYS A 37 1.89 3.73 -12.10
N GLY A 38 1.35 2.69 -11.49
CA GLY A 38 1.64 1.30 -11.81
C GLY A 38 2.70 0.65 -10.91
N ASP A 39 3.47 1.43 -10.13
CA ASP A 39 4.46 0.88 -9.21
C ASP A 39 3.78 0.04 -8.13
N LEU A 40 4.42 -1.08 -7.80
CA LEU A 40 4.02 -1.94 -6.69
C LEU A 40 4.56 -1.38 -5.38
N GLY A 41 3.74 -1.42 -4.33
CA GLY A 41 4.12 -1.10 -2.97
C GLY A 41 4.20 -2.33 -2.09
N GLY A 42 4.06 -2.11 -0.78
CA GLY A 42 4.00 -3.17 0.22
C GLY A 42 2.62 -3.80 0.34
N TRP A 43 2.36 -4.35 1.53
CA TRP A 43 1.27 -5.30 1.75
C TRP A 43 0.26 -4.78 2.76
N VAL A 44 -1.03 -4.90 2.45
CA VAL A 44 -2.15 -4.50 3.32
C VAL A 44 -3.23 -5.57 3.34
N ARG A 45 -3.98 -5.66 4.44
CA ARG A 45 -5.15 -6.57 4.52
C ARG A 45 -6.32 -6.06 3.68
N SER A 46 -6.54 -4.74 3.66
CA SER A 46 -7.69 -4.11 3.02
C SER A 46 -7.43 -2.64 2.71
N GLU A 47 -8.30 -2.00 1.93
CA GLU A 47 -8.22 -0.55 1.65
C GLU A 47 -8.29 0.32 2.92
N PHE A 48 -8.86 -0.18 4.02
CA PHE A 48 -8.95 0.56 5.28
C PHE A 48 -7.62 0.72 6.02
N ASN A 49 -6.61 -0.07 5.67
CA ASN A 49 -5.29 -0.02 6.32
C ASN A 49 -4.43 1.16 5.86
N LEU A 50 -4.73 1.78 4.72
CA LEU A 50 -3.99 2.91 4.20
C LEU A 50 -4.95 3.96 3.64
N SER A 51 -5.07 5.10 4.34
CA SER A 51 -5.94 6.20 3.90
C SER A 51 -5.64 6.62 2.48
N HIS A 52 -6.66 6.94 1.68
CA HIS A 52 -6.45 7.55 0.36
C HIS A 52 -6.13 9.05 0.42
N ASP A 53 -6.24 9.67 1.60
CA ASP A 53 -5.90 11.08 1.81
C ASP A 53 -4.40 11.26 2.05
N GLY A 54 -3.87 12.40 1.60
CA GLY A 54 -2.44 12.72 1.63
C GLY A 54 -1.57 11.82 0.75
N ASP A 55 -0.27 11.80 1.06
CA ASP A 55 0.75 11.15 0.24
C ASP A 55 1.37 9.91 0.90
N CYS A 56 0.77 9.36 1.96
CA CYS A 56 1.33 8.17 2.62
C CYS A 56 1.41 6.98 1.67
N TRP A 57 2.51 6.23 1.71
CA TRP A 57 2.78 5.10 0.82
C TRP A 57 3.53 4.01 1.57
N ILE A 58 3.21 2.75 1.29
CA ILE A 58 3.95 1.61 1.83
C ILE A 58 4.90 1.14 0.72
N GLY A 59 6.20 1.35 0.90
CA GLY A 59 7.22 0.88 -0.04
C GLY A 59 7.30 -0.64 -0.12
N GLU A 60 7.86 -1.16 -1.21
CA GLU A 60 7.92 -2.59 -1.55
C GLU A 60 8.40 -3.51 -0.42
N ASN A 61 9.37 -3.06 0.38
CA ASN A 61 9.97 -3.85 1.47
C ASN A 61 9.24 -3.72 2.82
N ALA A 62 8.11 -3.02 2.88
CA ALA A 62 7.38 -2.78 4.13
C ALA A 62 6.10 -3.63 4.20
N THR A 63 6.04 -4.52 5.18
CA THR A 63 4.81 -5.18 5.64
C THR A 63 4.27 -4.38 6.82
N GLN A 64 3.13 -3.70 6.67
CA GLN A 64 2.39 -3.25 7.85
C GLN A 64 1.63 -4.45 8.42
N SER A 65 2.25 -5.15 9.37
CA SER A 65 1.46 -5.86 10.38
C SER A 65 0.97 -4.78 11.35
N ALA A 66 -0.34 -4.56 11.39
CA ALA A 66 -0.94 -3.68 12.39
C ALA A 66 -0.78 -4.32 13.78
N ASN A 67 0.38 -4.14 14.41
CA ASN A 67 0.47 -4.19 15.86
C ASN A 67 -0.04 -2.84 16.37
N LEU A 68 -1.33 -2.82 16.71
CA LEU A 68 -1.86 -1.87 17.68
C LEU A 68 -1.14 -2.13 19.01
N LEU A 69 -0.25 -1.22 19.40
CA LEU A 69 0.01 -0.87 20.79
C LEU A 69 -0.38 0.60 20.98
#